data_AF-A0A0R3SNZ2-F1
#
_entry.id   AF-A0A0R3SNZ2-F1
#
_cell.length_a   1.000
_cell.length_b   1.000
_cell.length_c   1.000
_cell.angle_alpha   90.00
_cell.angle_beta   90.00
_cell.angle_gamma   90.00
#
_symmetry.space_group_name_H-M   'P 1'
#
loop_
_entity.id
_entity.type
_entity.pdbx_description
1 polymer ?
#
loop_
_entity_poly.entity_id
_entity_poly.type
_entity_poly.pdbx_seq_one_letter_code
_entity_poly.pdbx_strand_id
1 'polypeptide(L)'
;MAQSDGAVELTEIEFNSLQMVQLRDSAFERAFEDGYFKSPRASTTMDSPRYMAKILGSPMKYMWLSRVITTTGRLDEKGVYPSGLFKFNVTMDSSNSTIAKVDVEQEFI
;
A
#
# COMPACT_ATOMS: atom_id res chain seq x y z
N MET A 1 15.79 22.37 2.11
CA MET A 1 15.60 21.88 0.74
C MET A 1 15.41 20.38 0.84
N ALA A 2 14.20 19.87 0.62
CA ALA A 2 13.95 18.42 0.68
C ALA A 2 14.64 17.77 -0.52
N GLN A 3 15.59 16.87 -0.28
CA GLN A 3 16.08 15.97 -1.31
C GLN A 3 14.88 15.15 -1.78
N SER A 4 14.50 15.29 -3.05
CA SER A 4 13.64 14.29 -3.67
C SER A 4 14.46 13.00 -3.71
N ASP A 5 14.08 11.99 -2.92
CA ASP A 5 14.76 10.68 -2.79
C ASP A 5 14.70 9.83 -4.09
N GLY A 6 14.72 10.45 -5.27
CA GLY A 6 14.56 9.80 -6.58
C GLY A 6 13.15 9.26 -6.83
N ALA A 7 12.17 9.60 -5.99
CA ALA A 7 10.78 9.23 -6.18
C ALA A 7 10.17 10.03 -7.35
N VAL A 8 9.62 9.30 -8.31
CA VAL A 8 8.88 9.82 -9.45
C VAL A 8 7.40 9.58 -9.20
N GLU A 9 6.64 10.67 -9.10
CA GLU A 9 5.19 10.61 -8.94
C GLU A 9 4.55 10.05 -10.21
N LEU A 10 3.61 9.13 -10.04
CA LEU A 10 2.79 8.64 -11.12
C LEU A 10 1.65 9.61 -11.37
N THR A 11 1.36 9.85 -12.65
CA THR A 11 0.16 10.57 -13.06
C THR A 11 -1.10 9.80 -12.67
N GLU A 12 -2.23 10.49 -12.61
CA GLU A 12 -3.53 9.87 -12.34
C GLU A 12 -3.87 8.74 -13.30
N ILE A 13 -3.51 8.87 -14.58
CA ILE A 13 -3.72 7.83 -15.58
C ILE A 13 -2.83 6.60 -15.29
N GLU A 14 -1.57 6.82 -14.91
CA GLU A 14 -0.62 5.74 -14.63
C GLU A 14 -1.02 4.93 -13.39
N PHE A 15 -1.34 5.60 -12.26
CA PHE A 15 -1.68 4.85 -11.06
C PHE A 15 -3.07 4.22 -11.12
N ASN A 16 -3.96 4.69 -12.00
CA ASN A 16 -5.24 4.02 -12.28
C ASN A 16 -5.15 2.94 -13.37
N SER A 17 -3.96 2.69 -13.93
CA SER A 17 -3.75 1.59 -14.89
C SER A 17 -4.01 0.23 -14.25
N LEU A 18 -4.46 -0.75 -15.07
CA LEU A 18 -4.75 -2.12 -14.63
C LEU A 18 -3.58 -2.75 -13.88
N GLN A 19 -2.34 -2.52 -14.34
CA GLN A 19 -1.14 -3.05 -13.71
C GLN A 19 -0.95 -2.50 -12.29
N MET A 20 -1.20 -1.22 -12.08
CA MET A 20 -1.06 -0.60 -10.75
C MET A 20 -2.22 -1.00 -9.82
N VAL A 21 -3.43 -1.22 -10.36
CA VAL A 21 -4.54 -1.81 -9.60
C VAL A 21 -4.15 -3.20 -9.10
N GLN A 22 -3.65 -4.07 -9.99
CA GLN A 22 -3.21 -5.42 -9.63
C GLN A 22 -2.08 -5.42 -8.60
N LEU A 23 -1.12 -4.49 -8.72
CA LEU A 23 -0.04 -4.32 -7.75
C LEU A 23 -0.60 -3.96 -6.36
N ARG A 24 -1.56 -3.03 -6.30
CA ARG A 24 -2.19 -2.63 -5.04
C ARG A 24 -2.98 -3.76 -4.40
N ASP A 25 -3.78 -4.47 -5.19
CA ASP A 25 -4.56 -5.61 -4.69
C ASP A 25 -3.63 -6.69 -4.15
N SER A 26 -2.56 -7.03 -4.88
CA SER A 26 -1.57 -8.02 -4.46
C SER A 26 -0.81 -7.58 -3.20
N ALA A 27 -0.44 -6.30 -3.12
CA ALA A 27 0.22 -5.74 -1.93
C ALA A 27 -0.71 -5.73 -0.72
N PHE A 28 -2.00 -5.48 -0.94
CA PHE A 28 -3.00 -5.50 0.10
C PHE A 28 -3.20 -6.92 0.64
N GLU A 29 -3.35 -7.94 -0.22
CA GLU A 29 -3.41 -9.34 0.21
C GLU A 29 -2.16 -9.72 1.02
N ARG A 30 -0.97 -9.38 0.50
CA ARG A 30 0.28 -9.67 1.19
C ARG A 30 0.37 -8.99 2.56
N ALA A 31 -0.16 -7.78 2.70
CA ALA A 31 -0.20 -7.11 4.00
C ALA A 31 -1.07 -7.86 5.04
N PHE A 32 -2.12 -8.58 4.62
CA PHE A 32 -2.85 -9.46 5.54
C PHE A 32 -2.06 -10.71 5.89
N GLU A 33 -1.41 -11.34 4.91
CA GLU A 33 -0.55 -12.52 5.14
C GLU A 33 0.58 -12.21 6.11
N ASP A 34 1.17 -11.02 5.99
CA ASP A 34 2.24 -10.51 6.87
C ASP A 34 1.69 -9.99 8.22
N GLY A 35 0.36 -9.95 8.41
CA GLY A 35 -0.28 -9.65 9.70
C GLY A 35 -0.41 -8.16 10.05
N TYR A 36 -0.32 -7.24 9.07
CA TYR A 36 -0.43 -5.80 9.31
C TYR A 36 -1.82 -5.35 9.77
N PHE A 37 -2.86 -6.13 9.48
CA PHE A 37 -4.24 -5.83 9.87
C PHE A 37 -4.80 -6.94 10.77
N LYS A 38 -5.43 -6.56 11.89
CA LYS A 38 -6.10 -7.52 12.78
C LYS A 38 -7.46 -7.96 12.26
N SER A 39 -8.15 -7.08 11.53
CA SER A 39 -9.45 -7.38 10.95
C SER A 39 -9.37 -8.48 9.89
N PRO A 40 -10.44 -9.27 9.71
CA PRO A 40 -10.52 -10.22 8.62
C PRO A 40 -10.40 -9.53 7.25
N ARG A 41 -9.65 -10.14 6.34
CA ARG A 41 -9.53 -9.68 4.95
C ARG A 41 -10.89 -9.51 4.26
N ALA A 42 -11.81 -10.44 4.48
CA ALA A 42 -13.14 -10.47 3.85
C ALA A 42 -14.01 -9.25 4.19
N SER A 43 -13.77 -8.61 5.33
CA SER A 43 -14.50 -7.43 5.79
C SER A 43 -13.71 -6.14 5.64
N THR A 44 -12.54 -6.17 5.00
CA THR A 44 -11.61 -5.04 4.96
C THR A 44 -11.28 -4.67 3.53
N THR A 45 -11.40 -3.38 3.20
CA THR A 45 -11.19 -2.82 1.86
C THR A 45 -10.19 -1.69 1.91
N MET A 46 -9.51 -1.47 0.80
CA MET A 46 -8.59 -0.35 0.59
C MET A 46 -9.17 0.56 -0.50
N ASP A 47 -9.21 1.86 -0.22
CA ASP A 47 -9.64 2.84 -1.21
C ASP A 47 -8.60 2.97 -2.33
N SER A 48 -9.00 3.55 -3.47
CA SER A 48 -8.02 3.94 -4.47
C SER A 48 -7.14 5.08 -3.92
N PRO A 49 -5.81 4.99 -4.03
CA PRO A 49 -4.95 6.06 -3.55
C PRO A 49 -5.16 7.31 -4.38
N ARG A 50 -4.99 8.48 -3.76
CA ARG A 50 -4.95 9.77 -4.49
C ARG A 50 -3.57 10.09 -5.06
N TYR A 51 -2.57 9.34 -4.62
CA TYR A 51 -1.17 9.57 -4.91
C TYR A 51 -0.41 8.25 -4.92
N MET A 52 0.48 8.09 -5.89
CA MET A 52 1.42 6.97 -5.94
C MET A 52 2.72 7.44 -6.55
N ALA A 53 3.84 6.97 -6.02
CA ALA A 53 5.17 7.24 -6.56
C ALA A 53 5.95 5.94 -6.72
N LYS A 54 6.92 5.97 -7.63
CA LYS A 54 7.90 4.90 -7.83
C LYS A 54 9.31 5.43 -7.61
N ILE A 55 10.17 4.62 -7.02
CA ILE A 55 11.61 4.89 -6.93
C ILE A 55 12.28 3.92 -7.90
N LEU A 56 12.96 4.48 -8.90
CA LEU A 56 13.69 3.71 -9.90
C LEU A 56 14.94 3.09 -9.28
N GLY A 57 15.22 1.83 -9.63
CA GLY A 57 16.36 1.09 -9.10
C GLY A 57 16.16 -0.42 -9.23
N SER A 58 17.14 -1.17 -8.74
CA SER A 58 17.02 -2.62 -8.54
C SER A 58 17.34 -2.92 -7.07
N PRO A 59 16.32 -3.22 -6.23
CA PRO A 59 14.92 -3.44 -6.59
C PRO A 59 14.12 -2.15 -6.85
N MET A 60 13.12 -2.24 -7.71
CA MET A 60 12.15 -1.16 -7.94
C MET A 60 11.21 -1.04 -6.73
N LYS A 61 10.87 0.19 -6.34
CA LYS A 61 9.97 0.43 -5.21
C LYS A 61 8.78 1.28 -5.62
N TYR A 62 7.65 1.03 -4.98
CA TYR A 62 6.44 1.82 -5.09
C TYR A 62 5.99 2.28 -3.71
N MET A 63 5.39 3.46 -3.65
CA MET A 63 4.81 3.96 -2.43
C MET A 63 3.50 4.70 -2.70
N TRP A 64 2.52 4.51 -1.82
CA TRP A 64 1.26 5.23 -1.88
C TRP A 64 0.63 5.35 -0.50
N LEU A 65 -0.32 6.28 -0.38
CA LEU A 65 -1.19 6.44 0.77
C LEU A 65 -2.59 6.00 0.38
N SER A 66 -3.17 5.10 1.16
CA SER A 66 -4.58 4.73 0.99
C SER A 66 -5.30 4.59 2.33
N ARG A 67 -6.59 4.90 2.30
CA ARG A 67 -7.48 4.62 3.41
C ARG A 67 -7.84 3.14 3.39
N VAL A 68 -7.69 2.50 4.53
CA VAL A 68 -8.18 1.14 4.77
C VAL A 68 -9.38 1.23 5.69
N ILE A 69 -10.44 0.50 5.37
CA ILE A 69 -11.71 0.49 6.10
C ILE A 69 -12.10 -0.95 6.35
N THR A 70 -12.57 -1.26 7.55
CA THR A 70 -13.13 -2.55 7.89
C THR A 70 -14.56 -2.42 8.41
N THR A 71 -15.45 -3.29 7.93
CA THR A 71 -16.85 -3.37 8.40
C THR A 71 -17.01 -4.29 9.60
N THR A 72 -16.03 -5.16 9.86
CA THR A 72 -16.03 -6.12 10.96
C THR A 72 -14.68 -6.10 11.66
N GLY A 73 -14.68 -5.83 12.97
CA GLY A 73 -13.46 -5.76 13.78
C GLY A 73 -12.80 -4.37 13.77
N ARG A 74 -11.46 -4.37 13.79
CA ARG A 74 -10.59 -3.21 14.00
C ARG A 74 -9.27 -3.40 13.25
N LEU A 75 -8.72 -2.30 12.74
CA LEU A 75 -7.49 -2.35 11.93
C LEU A 75 -6.22 -2.43 12.78
N ASP A 76 -6.23 -1.86 13.98
CA ASP A 76 -5.07 -1.73 14.86
C ASP A 76 -5.07 -2.75 16.01
N GLU A 77 -3.88 -3.03 16.57
CA GLU A 77 -3.73 -3.96 17.69
C GLU A 77 -4.49 -3.52 18.95
N LYS A 78 -4.67 -2.21 19.12
CA LYS A 78 -5.39 -1.62 20.26
C LYS A 78 -6.90 -1.71 20.11
N GLY A 79 -7.40 -2.09 18.93
CA GLY A 79 -8.83 -2.33 18.70
C GLY A 79 -9.68 -1.06 18.69
N VAL A 80 -9.11 0.09 18.33
CA VAL A 80 -9.78 1.38 18.48
C VAL A 80 -10.45 1.81 17.17
N TYR A 81 -9.87 1.51 16.01
CA TYR A 81 -10.28 2.18 14.78
C TYR A 81 -10.78 1.25 13.66
N PRO A 82 -11.99 1.49 13.12
CA PRO A 82 -12.53 0.75 11.97
C PRO A 82 -12.04 1.31 10.62
N SER A 83 -11.33 2.45 10.62
CA SER A 83 -10.68 2.99 9.42
C SER A 83 -9.42 3.74 9.78
N GLY A 84 -8.43 3.76 8.89
CA GLY A 84 -7.20 4.53 9.07
C GLY A 84 -6.54 4.85 7.74
N LEU A 85 -5.60 5.80 7.76
CA LEU A 85 -4.74 6.11 6.62
C LEU A 85 -3.44 5.32 6.76
N PHE A 86 -3.11 4.54 5.73
CA PHE A 86 -1.94 3.68 5.71
C PHE A 86 -1.07 4.01 4.50
N LYS A 87 0.23 4.03 4.74
CA LYS A 87 1.25 4.12 3.70
C LYS A 87 1.73 2.72 3.37
N PHE A 88 1.69 2.39 2.10
CA PHE A 88 2.21 1.14 1.58
C PHE A 88 3.55 1.43 0.93
N ASN A 89 4.59 0.74 1.37
CA ASN A 89 5.91 0.73 0.76
C ASN A 89 6.14 -0.67 0.18
N VAL A 90 6.12 -0.77 -1.14
CA VAL A 90 6.24 -2.05 -1.86
C VAL A 90 7.58 -2.12 -2.57
N THR A 91 8.33 -3.17 -2.27
CA THR A 91 9.57 -3.50 -2.97
C THR A 91 9.30 -4.67 -3.90
N MET A 92 9.56 -4.47 -5.19
CA MET A 92 9.47 -5.52 -6.19
C MET A 92 10.72 -6.38 -6.19
N ASP A 93 10.62 -7.59 -6.72
CA ASP A 93 11.80 -8.37 -7.08
C ASP A 93 12.65 -7.65 -8.15
N SER A 94 13.88 -8.12 -8.35
CA SER A 94 14.81 -7.53 -9.33
C SER A 94 14.30 -7.62 -10.78
N SER A 95 13.33 -8.49 -11.06
CA SER A 95 12.68 -8.64 -12.37
C SER A 95 11.41 -7.81 -12.54
N ASN A 96 11.01 -7.05 -11.51
CA ASN A 96 9.76 -6.29 -11.46
C ASN A 96 8.51 -7.13 -11.76
N SER A 97 8.58 -8.44 -11.48
CA SER A 97 7.53 -9.42 -11.77
C SER A 97 6.66 -9.73 -10.57
N THR A 98 7.24 -9.75 -9.37
CA THR A 98 6.54 -10.11 -8.14
C THR A 98 6.91 -9.19 -6.98
N ILE A 99 6.04 -9.12 -5.98
CA ILE A 99 6.28 -8.36 -4.75
C ILE A 99 7.27 -9.14 -3.88
N ALA A 100 8.44 -8.57 -3.64
CA ALA A 100 9.44 -9.14 -2.74
C ALA A 100 9.15 -8.81 -1.27
N LYS A 101 8.68 -7.58 -1.00
CA LYS A 101 8.35 -7.11 0.36
C LYS A 101 7.23 -6.07 0.33
N VAL A 102 6.32 -6.16 1.29
CA VAL A 102 5.38 -5.10 1.66
C VAL A 102 5.71 -4.61 3.06
N ASP A 103 5.72 -3.30 3.22
CA ASP A 103 5.81 -2.62 4.50
C ASP A 103 4.66 -1.61 4.60
N VAL A 104 3.87 -1.71 5.67
CA VAL A 104 2.69 -0.86 5.86
C VAL A 104 2.87 -0.03 7.13
N GLU A 105 2.88 1.29 6.95
CA GLU A 105 3.00 2.26 8.03
C GLU A 105 1.63 2.91 8.26
N GLN A 106 1.19 2.96 9.51
CA GLN A 106 -0.05 3.66 9.86
C GLN A 106 0.24 5.14 10.08
N GLU A 107 -0.29 5.99 9.21
CA GLU A 107 0.00 7.43 9.20
C GLU A 107 -0.97 8.23 10.08
N PHE A 108 -2.25 7.86 10.05
CA PHE A 108 -3.29 8.56 10.80
C PHE A 108 -4.46 7.65 11.15
N ILE A 109 -5.12 7.93 12.28
CA ILE A 109 -6.38 7.30 12.69
C ILE A 109 -7.39 8.31 13.23
#